data_AF-A0A1I4UMX5-F1
#
_entry.id   AF-A0A1I4UMX5-F1
#
_cell.length_a   1.000
_cell.length_b   1.000
_cell.length_c   1.000
_cell.angle_alpha   90.00
_cell.angle_beta   90.00
_cell.angle_gamma   90.00
#
_symmetry.space_group_name_H-M   'P 1'
#
loop_
_entity.id
_entity.type
_entity.pdbx_description
1 polymer ?
#
loop_
_entity_poly.entity_id
_entity_poly.type
_entity_poly.pdbx_seq_one_letter_code
_entity_poly.pdbx_strand_id
1 'polypeptide(L)'
;MVKSALSFHLSEALMSLIYNSNGSLYQRTNLIAIIFSDVEAMLDGKEDLIKPIREKMQLLRESYEPIMDHDTAVMAKRLAYEQVLDDTRTELIKVIDKQNLVSQSNLMTVKATKWSDRSE
;
A
#
# COMPACT_ATOMS: atom_id res chain seq x y z
N MET A 1 -9.44 -6.09 -23.37
CA MET A 1 -9.16 -5.54 -22.03
C MET A 1 -7.67 -5.31 -21.96
N VAL A 2 -7.20 -4.06 -21.99
CA VAL A 2 -5.76 -3.78 -21.93
C VAL A 2 -5.29 -4.19 -20.53
N LYS A 3 -4.52 -5.28 -20.47
CA LYS A 3 -3.73 -5.64 -19.29
C LYS A 3 -2.68 -4.54 -19.13
N SER A 4 -3.00 -3.45 -18.42
CA SER A 4 -2.05 -2.37 -18.24
C SER A 4 -0.89 -2.86 -17.39
N ALA A 5 0.34 -2.48 -17.75
CA ALA A 5 1.53 -2.78 -16.95
C ALA A 5 1.36 -2.33 -15.48
N LEU A 6 0.62 -1.23 -15.27
CA LEU A 6 0.25 -0.72 -13.95
C LEU A 6 -0.60 -1.71 -13.14
N SER A 7 -1.56 -2.41 -13.74
CA SER A 7 -2.36 -3.41 -13.00
C SER A 7 -1.51 -4.60 -12.53
N PHE A 8 -0.49 -4.99 -13.30
CA PHE A 8 0.47 -6.02 -12.88
C PHE A 8 1.37 -5.51 -11.74
N HIS A 9 1.91 -4.29 -11.88
CA HIS A 9 2.74 -3.65 -10.84
C HIS A 9 1.97 -3.49 -9.51
N LEU A 10 0.74 -3.01 -9.58
CA LEU A 10 -0.17 -2.90 -8.43
C LEU A 10 -0.43 -4.28 -7.79
N SER A 11 -0.61 -5.33 -8.60
CA SER A 11 -0.76 -6.70 -8.08
C SER A 11 0.47 -7.16 -7.30
N GLU A 12 1.67 -6.85 -7.80
CA GLU A 12 2.93 -7.17 -7.14
C GLU A 12 3.11 -6.41 -5.82
N ALA A 13 2.80 -5.12 -5.81
CA ALA A 13 2.87 -4.30 -4.60
C ALA A 13 1.87 -4.78 -3.54
N LEU A 14 0.64 -5.14 -3.93
CA LEU A 14 -0.37 -5.72 -3.03
C LEU A 14 0.06 -7.05 -2.42
N MET A 15 0.69 -7.94 -3.20
CA MET A 15 1.25 -9.19 -2.65
C MET A 15 2.38 -8.89 -1.65
N SER A 16 3.21 -7.90 -1.96
CA SER A 16 4.32 -7.49 -1.10
C SER A 16 3.85 -6.95 0.27
N LEU A 17 2.64 -6.38 0.36
CA LEU A 17 2.04 -5.95 1.64
C LEU A 17 1.81 -7.11 2.59
N ILE A 18 1.42 -8.27 2.05
CA ILE A 18 1.14 -9.47 2.86
C ILE A 18 2.45 -9.98 3.47
N TYR A 19 3.49 -10.10 2.63
CA TYR A 19 4.77 -10.68 3.03
C TYR A 19 5.68 -9.74 3.84
N ASN A 20 5.48 -8.42 3.74
CA ASN A 20 6.23 -7.41 4.50
C ASN A 20 5.39 -6.74 5.60
N SER A 21 4.33 -7.42 6.04
CA SER A 21 3.43 -6.92 7.10
C SER A 21 4.13 -6.64 8.43
N ASN A 22 5.26 -7.32 8.70
CA ASN A 22 6.08 -7.14 9.89
C ASN A 22 7.29 -6.21 9.68
N GLY A 23 7.38 -5.52 8.54
CA GLY A 23 8.46 -4.57 8.26
C GLY A 23 8.42 -3.33 9.14
N SER A 24 9.50 -2.52 9.09
CA SER A 24 9.54 -1.23 9.80
C SER A 24 8.42 -0.30 9.32
N LEU A 25 8.01 0.67 10.15
CA LEU A 25 7.06 1.72 9.77
C LEU A 25 7.49 2.42 8.50
N TYR A 26 8.79 2.72 8.36
CA TYR A 26 9.35 3.29 7.13
C TYR A 26 9.10 2.40 5.91
N GLN A 27 9.41 1.11 6.00
CA GLN A 27 9.21 0.15 4.91
C GLN A 27 7.74 0.01 4.54
N ARG A 28 6.86 -0.15 5.54
CA ARG A 28 5.41 -0.26 5.32
C ARG A 28 4.83 1.01 4.71
N THR A 29 5.26 2.18 5.16
CA THR A 29 4.85 3.49 4.60
C THR A 29 5.29 3.64 3.16
N ASN A 30 6.52 3.25 2.83
CA ASN A 30 7.02 3.28 1.45
C ASN A 30 6.22 2.34 0.53
N LEU A 31 5.89 1.14 1.02
CA LEU A 31 5.10 0.19 0.26
C LEU A 31 3.68 0.70 -0.01
N ILE A 32 3.04 1.32 0.99
CA ILE A 32 1.74 1.98 0.82
C ILE A 32 1.85 3.17 -0.16
N ALA A 33 2.94 3.93 -0.12
CA ALA A 33 3.17 5.04 -1.07
C ALA A 33 3.29 4.56 -2.52
N ILE A 34 3.96 3.43 -2.76
CA ILE A 34 4.05 2.81 -4.09
C ILE A 34 2.66 2.45 -4.61
N ILE A 35 1.87 1.77 -3.76
CA ILE A 35 0.50 1.37 -4.10
C ILE A 35 -0.37 2.59 -4.40
N PHE A 36 -0.26 3.63 -3.57
CA PHE A 36 -0.98 4.88 -3.79
C PHE A 36 -0.60 5.54 -5.13
N SER A 37 0.69 5.60 -5.46
CA SER A 37 1.15 6.16 -6.74
C SER A 37 0.60 5.41 -7.95
N ASP A 38 0.54 4.07 -7.89
CA ASP A 38 -0.06 3.27 -8.95
C ASP A 38 -1.57 3.53 -9.06
N VAL A 39 -2.27 3.56 -7.93
CA VAL A 39 -3.72 3.82 -7.86
C VAL A 39 -4.05 5.22 -8.40
N GLU A 40 -3.28 6.24 -8.02
CA GLU A 40 -3.44 7.61 -8.50
C GLU A 40 -3.25 7.68 -10.02
N ALA A 41 -2.20 7.06 -10.56
CA ALA A 41 -1.98 7.00 -12.00
C ALA A 41 -3.08 6.26 -12.77
N MET A 42 -3.66 5.21 -12.18
CA MET A 42 -4.74 4.43 -12.79
C MET A 42 -6.12 5.10 -12.71
N LEU A 43 -6.30 6.06 -11.80
CA LEU A 43 -7.54 6.78 -11.58
C LEU A 43 -7.52 8.21 -12.12
N ASP A 44 -6.57 8.53 -13.01
CA ASP A 44 -6.38 9.85 -13.62
C ASP A 44 -7.70 10.65 -13.79
N GLY A 45 -7.74 11.83 -13.17
CA GLY A 45 -8.92 12.71 -13.15
C GLY A 45 -9.99 12.42 -12.08
N LYS A 46 -9.86 11.38 -11.24
CA LYS A 46 -10.79 11.07 -10.13
C LYS A 46 -10.30 11.60 -8.77
N GLU A 47 -10.12 12.91 -8.71
CA GLU A 47 -9.56 13.61 -7.57
C GLU A 47 -10.34 13.40 -6.26
N ASP A 48 -11.66 13.22 -6.34
CA ASP A 48 -12.54 12.94 -5.20
C ASP A 48 -12.20 11.61 -4.49
N LEU A 49 -11.72 10.61 -5.23
CA LEU A 49 -11.31 9.32 -4.68
C LEU A 49 -9.88 9.35 -4.12
N ILE A 50 -9.02 10.17 -4.71
CA ILE A 50 -7.58 10.19 -4.42
C ILE A 50 -7.24 11.16 -3.29
N LYS A 51 -7.89 12.33 -3.25
CA LYS A 51 -7.55 13.42 -2.32
C LYS A 51 -7.50 12.98 -0.84
N PRO A 52 -8.50 12.25 -0.29
CA PRO A 52 -8.46 11.85 1.12
C PRO A 52 -7.26 10.92 1.43
N ILE A 53 -6.89 10.06 0.49
CA ILE A 53 -5.76 9.15 0.63
C ILE A 53 -4.45 9.96 0.54
N ARG A 54 -4.37 10.93 -0.38
CA ARG A 54 -3.21 11.81 -0.53
C ARG A 54 -2.92 12.60 0.75
N GLU A 55 -3.95 13.14 1.38
CA GLU A 55 -3.83 13.88 2.65
C GLU A 55 -3.30 12.99 3.77
N LYS A 56 -3.78 11.75 3.88
CA LYS A 56 -3.24 10.78 4.85
C LYS A 56 -1.80 10.37 4.55
N MET A 57 -1.46 10.19 3.28
CA MET A 57 -0.08 9.90 2.88
C MET A 57 0.87 11.04 3.25
N GLN A 58 0.44 12.28 3.06
CA GLN A 58 1.19 13.46 3.49
C GLN A 58 1.36 13.46 5.01
N LEU A 59 0.29 13.24 5.77
CA LEU A 59 0.33 13.17 7.23
C LEU A 59 1.31 12.08 7.72
N LEU A 60 1.31 10.90 7.10
CA LEU A 60 2.27 9.83 7.42
C LEU A 60 3.71 10.28 7.14
N ARG A 61 3.98 10.95 6.02
CA ARG A 61 5.33 11.44 5.71
C ARG A 61 5.82 12.50 6.70
N GLU A 62 4.93 13.41 7.11
CA GLU A 62 5.27 14.52 8.01
C GLU A 62 5.41 14.08 9.46
N SER A 63 4.66 13.06 9.88
CA SER A 63 4.67 12.55 11.26
C SER A 63 5.71 11.46 11.51
N TYR A 64 6.31 10.90 10.46
CA TYR A 64 7.32 9.85 10.60
C TYR A 64 8.59 10.37 11.28
N GLU A 65 9.07 9.60 12.25
CA GLU A 65 10.32 9.82 12.94
C GLU A 65 11.04 8.47 13.09
N PRO A 66 12.34 8.36 12.74
CA PRO A 66 13.08 7.10 12.80
C PRO A 66 13.06 6.42 14.17
N ILE A 67 12.94 7.20 15.25
CA ILE A 67 12.87 6.67 16.62
C ILE A 67 11.65 5.77 16.85
N MET A 68 10.56 5.95 16.09
CA MET A 68 9.35 5.12 16.22
C MET A 68 9.56 3.66 15.82
N ASP A 69 10.59 3.35 15.03
CA ASP A 69 10.92 1.98 14.65
C ASP A 69 11.70 1.22 15.74
N HIS A 70 12.29 1.93 16.71
CA HIS A 70 13.32 1.36 17.59
C HIS A 70 13.09 1.59 19.08
N ASP A 71 12.31 2.61 19.46
CA ASP A 71 12.16 3.02 20.85
C ASP A 71 10.71 2.87 21.36
N THR A 72 10.57 2.27 22.54
CA THR A 72 9.29 2.11 23.22
C THR A 72 8.83 3.38 23.93
N ALA A 73 9.71 4.35 24.17
CA ALA A 73 9.37 5.64 24.77
C ALA A 73 8.39 6.45 23.92
N VAL A 74 8.35 6.21 22.60
CA VAL A 74 7.44 6.85 21.65
C VAL A 74 6.24 5.98 21.27
N MET A 75 5.90 4.96 22.09
CA MET A 75 4.85 3.98 21.79
C MET A 75 3.49 4.63 21.45
N ALA A 76 3.06 5.65 22.20
CA ALA A 76 1.80 6.33 21.94
C ALA A 76 1.76 6.99 20.55
N LYS A 77 2.87 7.61 20.15
CA LYS A 77 3.02 8.23 18.82
C LYS A 77 3.08 7.17 17.72
N ARG A 78 3.82 6.09 17.95
CA ARG A 78 3.86 4.92 17.06
C ARG A 78 2.47 4.34 16.82
N LEU A 79 1.68 4.13 17.87
CA LEU A 79 0.32 3.59 17.74
C LEU A 79 -0.59 4.52 16.92
N ALA A 80 -0.50 5.83 17.15
CA ALA A 80 -1.24 6.81 16.36
C ALA A 80 -0.83 6.78 14.87
N TYR A 81 0.47 6.65 14.61
CA TYR A 81 0.98 6.50 13.25
C TYR A 81 0.49 5.20 12.58
N GLU A 82 0.56 4.08 13.29
CA GLU A 82 0.09 2.77 12.80
C GLU A 82 -1.40 2.80 12.48
N GLN A 83 -2.22 3.47 13.31
CA GLN A 83 -3.64 3.63 13.02
C GLN A 83 -3.89 4.39 11.70
N VAL A 84 -3.18 5.50 11.46
CA VAL A 84 -3.31 6.26 10.21
C VAL A 84 -2.85 5.40 9.02
N LEU A 85 -1.77 4.63 9.19
CA LEU A 85 -1.25 3.73 8.16
C LEU A 85 -2.28 2.63 7.79
N ASP A 86 -2.90 2.01 8.79
CA ASP A 86 -3.92 0.99 8.61
C ASP A 86 -5.18 1.55 7.95
N ASP A 87 -5.64 2.72 8.39
CA ASP A 87 -6.79 3.41 7.78
C ASP A 87 -6.53 3.76 6.32
N THR A 88 -5.32 4.24 6.01
CA THR A 88 -4.88 4.56 4.64
C THR A 88 -4.86 3.31 3.77
N ARG A 89 -4.31 2.20 4.29
CA ARG A 89 -4.32 0.90 3.61
C ARG A 89 -5.74 0.42 3.33
N THR A 90 -6.64 0.53 4.30
CA THR A 90 -8.03 0.10 4.13
C THR A 90 -8.76 0.93 3.07
N GLU A 91 -8.54 2.24 3.02
CA GLU A 91 -9.11 3.08 1.97
C GLU A 91 -8.57 2.77 0.59
N LEU A 92 -7.26 2.54 0.46
CA LEU A 92 -6.66 2.09 -0.80
C LEU A 92 -7.29 0.79 -1.29
N ILE A 93 -7.42 -0.22 -0.43
CA ILE A 93 -8.03 -1.50 -0.80
C ILE A 93 -9.47 -1.31 -1.26
N LYS A 94 -10.26 -0.47 -0.57
CA LYS A 94 -11.64 -0.16 -0.97
C LYS A 94 -11.71 0.49 -2.34
N VAL A 95 -10.82 1.43 -2.64
CA VAL A 95 -10.76 2.11 -3.94
C VAL A 95 -10.35 1.13 -5.05
N ILE A 96 -9.31 0.34 -4.80
CA ILE A 96 -8.81 -0.69 -5.72
C ILE A 96 -9.92 -1.68 -6.10
N ASP A 97 -10.65 -2.20 -5.12
CA ASP A 97 -11.73 -3.16 -5.32
C ASP A 97 -12.91 -2.53 -6.06
N LYS A 98 -13.42 -1.38 -5.58
CA LYS A 98 -14.56 -0.68 -6.19
C LYS A 98 -14.32 -0.27 -7.63
N GLN A 99 -13.07 0.08 -7.98
CA GLN A 99 -12.69 0.51 -9.33
C GLN A 99 -12.15 -0.64 -10.19
N ASN A 100 -12.11 -1.88 -9.68
CA ASN A 100 -11.58 -3.07 -10.35
C ASN A 100 -10.17 -2.85 -10.94
N LEU A 101 -9.27 -2.22 -10.17
CA LEU A 101 -7.93 -1.85 -10.66
C LEU A 101 -7.00 -3.06 -10.81
N VAL A 102 -7.32 -4.17 -10.17
CA VAL A 102 -6.59 -5.43 -10.28
C VAL A 102 -7.54 -6.57 -10.61
N SER A 103 -7.09 -7.48 -11.48
CA SER A 103 -7.81 -8.70 -11.78
C SER A 103 -7.25 -9.87 -10.97
N GLN A 104 -8.11 -10.84 -10.64
CA GLN A 104 -7.68 -12.10 -10.03
C GLN A 104 -6.63 -12.83 -10.88
N SER A 105 -6.70 -12.72 -12.21
CA SER A 105 -5.71 -13.33 -13.10
C SER A 105 -4.31 -12.76 -12.86
N ASN A 106 -4.17 -11.45 -12.68
CA ASN A 106 -2.87 -10.81 -12.43
C ASN A 106 -2.31 -11.23 -11.07
N LEU A 107 -3.14 -11.28 -10.03
CA LEU A 107 -2.74 -11.76 -8.71
C LEU A 107 -2.23 -13.21 -8.75
N MET A 108 -2.94 -14.10 -9.47
CA MET A 108 -2.53 -15.49 -9.64
C MET A 108 -1.22 -15.62 -10.42
N THR A 109 -1.03 -14.82 -11.47
CA THR A 109 0.24 -14.80 -12.22
C THR A 109 1.39 -14.35 -11.32
N VAL A 110 1.26 -13.23 -10.60
CA VAL A 110 2.30 -12.74 -9.68
C VAL A 110 2.66 -13.81 -8.64
N LYS A 111 1.64 -14.43 -8.02
CA LYS A 111 1.84 -15.50 -7.05
C LYS A 111 2.62 -16.67 -7.65
N ALA A 112 2.24 -17.12 -8.85
CA ALA A 112 2.87 -18.25 -9.52
C ALA A 112 4.29 -17.98 -10.04
N THR A 113 4.64 -16.74 -10.39
CA THR A 113 5.95 -16.43 -11.00
C THR A 113 7.01 -16.00 -10.00
N LYS A 114 6.62 -15.41 -8.86
CA LYS A 114 7.56 -14.81 -7.89
C LYS A 114 7.50 -15.40 -6.50
N TRP A 115 6.41 -16.10 -6.16
CA TRP A 115 6.15 -16.55 -4.79
C TRP A 115 5.87 -18.06 -4.68
N SER A 116 5.82 -18.79 -5.79
CA SER A 116 5.71 -20.26 -5.83
C SER A 116 6.93 -20.95 -5.21
N ASP A 117 8.10 -20.34 -5.29
CA ASP A 117 9.37 -20.93 -4.87
C ASP A 117 9.71 -20.58 -3.40
N ARG A 118 8.82 -19.86 -2.71
CA ARG A 118 8.95 -19.52 -1.28
C ARG A 118 8.06 -20.36 -0.37
N SER A 119 7.36 -21.35 -0.94
CA SER A 119 6.61 -22.36 -0.19
C SER A 119 7.41 -23.66 -0.13
N GLU A 120 8.52 -23.64 0.60
CA GLU A 120 9.18 -24.81 1.19
C GLU A 120 9.54 -24.50 2.65
#